data_AF-A0A934NA79-F1
#
_entry.id   AF-A0A934NA79-F1
#
_cell.length_a   1.000
_cell.length_b   1.000
_cell.length_c   1.000
_cell.angle_alpha   90.00
_cell.angle_beta   90.00
_cell.angle_gamma   90.00
#
_symmetry.space_group_name_H-M   'P 1'
#
loop_
_entity.id
_entity.type
_entity.pdbx_description
1 polymer ?
#
loop_
_entity_poly.entity_id
_entity_poly.type
_entity_poly.pdbx_seq_one_letter_code
_entity_poly.pdbx_strand_id
1 'polypeptide(L)'
;MATPLEAIVADITLPAVPGEPGSSPGATVYRGGHAYQARAETIRVMKERHRGRRALLALEFDDTEGRPWWYAYGVLEQADGSWRREGGWGGSRGGELSRPGPWANFGGAGHYLGGRVHGADVDRVRFVDRGGVIAEDTIEHGLALLIADAPVRAHGRLELYDMQGKLLANQPWPPKRQPARRRS
;
A
#
# COMPACT_ATOMS: atom_id res chain seq x y z
N MET A 1 5.68 -25.22 -3.47
CA MET A 1 5.67 -24.28 -2.32
C MET A 1 4.76 -23.14 -2.73
N ALA A 2 3.90 -22.66 -1.83
CA ALA A 2 3.02 -21.55 -2.15
C ALA A 2 3.85 -20.27 -2.38
N THR A 3 3.47 -19.44 -3.34
CA THR A 3 4.06 -18.14 -3.63
C THR A 3 3.41 -17.04 -2.79
N PRO A 4 4.05 -15.87 -2.65
CA PRO A 4 3.43 -14.66 -2.11
C PRO A 4 2.06 -14.35 -2.71
N LEU A 5 1.95 -14.44 -4.04
CA LEU A 5 0.71 -14.18 -4.77
C LEU A 5 -0.37 -15.20 -4.42
N GLU A 6 -0.04 -16.50 -4.39
CA GLU A 6 -1.01 -17.54 -4.03
C GLU A 6 -1.58 -17.33 -2.62
N ALA A 7 -0.75 -16.93 -1.65
CA ALA A 7 -1.22 -16.60 -0.31
C ALA A 7 -2.19 -15.41 -0.29
N ILE A 8 -1.96 -14.40 -1.13
CA ILE A 8 -2.87 -13.26 -1.26
C ILE A 8 -4.16 -13.69 -1.96
N VAL A 9 -4.08 -14.38 -3.09
CA VAL A 9 -5.25 -14.85 -3.86
C VAL A 9 -6.14 -15.74 -2.99
N ALA A 10 -5.55 -16.67 -2.24
CA ALA A 10 -6.28 -17.54 -1.33
C ALA A 10 -7.03 -16.78 -0.23
N ASP A 11 -6.51 -15.63 0.23
CA ASP A 11 -7.19 -14.76 1.19
C ASP A 11 -8.25 -13.90 0.50
N ILE A 12 -7.91 -13.20 -0.59
CA ILE A 12 -8.77 -12.15 -1.20
C ILE A 12 -9.97 -12.69 -1.99
N THR A 13 -10.01 -14.00 -2.25
CA THR A 13 -11.13 -14.69 -2.92
C THR A 13 -12.14 -15.31 -1.95
N LEU A 14 -11.86 -15.27 -0.64
CA LEU A 14 -12.83 -15.65 0.39
C LEU A 14 -13.99 -14.64 0.46
N PRO A 15 -15.15 -15.02 1.01
CA PRO A 15 -16.25 -14.09 1.23
C PRO A 15 -15.82 -12.86 2.05
N ALA A 16 -16.38 -11.70 1.71
CA ALA A 16 -16.14 -10.45 2.42
C ALA A 16 -16.54 -10.56 3.90
N VAL A 17 -15.82 -9.83 4.76
CA VAL A 17 -16.12 -9.76 6.19
C VAL A 17 -16.67 -8.38 6.56
N PRO A 18 -17.50 -8.26 7.61
CA PRO A 18 -17.97 -6.96 8.10
C PRO A 18 -16.81 -6.06 8.50
N GLY A 19 -16.90 -4.78 8.13
CA GLY A 19 -15.91 -3.78 8.49
C GLY A 19 -16.18 -3.13 9.85
N GLU A 20 -15.12 -2.73 10.52
CA GLU A 20 -15.15 -1.91 11.74
C GLU A 20 -14.65 -0.48 11.42
N PRO A 21 -15.13 0.56 12.14
CA PRO A 21 -14.56 1.90 12.01
C PRO A 21 -13.05 1.89 12.26
N GLY A 22 -12.29 2.44 11.32
CA GLY A 22 -10.84 2.56 11.41
C GLY A 22 -10.37 3.74 12.25
N SER A 23 -9.04 3.88 12.37
CA SER A 23 -8.39 4.95 13.15
C SER A 23 -8.48 6.35 12.52
N SER A 24 -9.13 6.49 11.36
CA SER A 24 -9.30 7.75 10.63
C SER A 24 -10.74 7.88 10.10
N PRO A 25 -11.31 9.10 10.04
CA PRO A 25 -12.65 9.29 9.46
C PRO A 25 -12.75 8.75 8.03
N GLY A 26 -13.74 7.90 7.76
CA GLY A 26 -13.91 7.26 6.46
C GLY A 26 -13.00 6.06 6.19
N ALA A 27 -12.07 5.73 7.09
CA ALA A 27 -11.33 4.48 7.02
C ALA A 27 -12.14 3.36 7.68
N THR A 28 -12.18 2.19 7.04
CA THR A 28 -12.77 0.97 7.57
C THR A 28 -11.69 -0.09 7.68
N VAL A 29 -11.66 -0.80 8.82
CA VAL A 29 -10.71 -1.89 9.09
C VAL A 29 -11.47 -3.21 9.00
N TYR A 30 -10.86 -4.21 8.36
CA TYR A 30 -11.42 -5.55 8.22
C TYR A 30 -10.47 -6.53 8.90
N ARG A 31 -10.93 -7.15 9.99
CA ARG A 31 -10.12 -8.12 10.75
C ARG A 31 -10.39 -9.52 10.22
N GLY A 32 -9.33 -10.24 9.86
CA GLY A 32 -9.44 -11.60 9.32
C GLY A 32 -10.05 -11.69 7.92
N GLY A 33 -10.06 -10.59 7.16
CA GLY A 33 -10.60 -10.56 5.81
C GLY A 33 -10.45 -9.19 5.14
N HIS A 34 -11.44 -8.82 4.33
CA HIS A 34 -11.51 -7.63 3.47
C HIS A 34 -12.97 -7.30 3.14
N ALA A 35 -13.19 -6.15 2.52
CA ALA A 35 -14.53 -5.60 2.24
C ALA A 35 -15.24 -6.21 1.03
N TYR A 36 -14.54 -7.08 0.29
CA TYR A 36 -14.88 -7.49 -1.06
C TYR A 36 -14.47 -8.93 -1.27
N GLN A 37 -15.09 -9.61 -2.21
CA GLN A 37 -14.60 -10.90 -2.68
C GLN A 37 -14.01 -10.71 -4.08
N ALA A 38 -12.71 -10.90 -4.25
CA ALA A 38 -12.04 -10.74 -5.54
C ALA A 38 -12.44 -11.86 -6.53
N ARG A 39 -12.60 -11.51 -7.81
CA ARG A 39 -12.67 -12.47 -8.91
C ARG A 39 -11.26 -12.89 -9.30
N ALA A 40 -10.91 -14.14 -9.05
CA ALA A 40 -9.54 -14.66 -9.18
C ALA A 40 -8.95 -14.39 -10.57
N GLU A 41 -9.74 -14.56 -11.62
CA GLU A 41 -9.36 -14.39 -13.02
C GLU A 41 -9.08 -12.93 -13.42
N THR A 42 -9.44 -11.96 -12.57
CA THR A 42 -9.21 -10.54 -12.80
C THR A 42 -7.98 -10.00 -12.08
N ILE A 43 -7.37 -10.81 -11.21
CA ILE A 43 -6.24 -10.39 -10.38
C ILE A 43 -5.00 -10.20 -11.26
N ARG A 44 -4.43 -8.99 -11.18
CA ARG A 44 -3.22 -8.58 -11.90
C ARG A 44 -2.21 -8.04 -10.92
N VAL A 45 -1.00 -8.59 -10.96
CA VAL A 45 0.15 -8.02 -10.25
C VAL A 45 0.64 -6.82 -11.02
N MET A 46 0.58 -5.65 -10.39
CA MET A 46 1.09 -4.41 -10.98
C MET A 46 2.53 -4.15 -10.57
N LYS A 47 2.90 -4.58 -9.36
CA LYS A 47 4.26 -4.47 -8.84
C LYS A 47 4.49 -5.44 -7.68
N GLU A 48 5.71 -5.93 -7.58
CA GLU A 48 6.15 -6.79 -6.48
C GLU A 48 7.56 -6.39 -6.01
N ARG A 49 7.75 -6.45 -4.69
CA ARG A 49 9.04 -6.24 -4.05
C ARG A 49 9.26 -7.30 -2.98
N HIS A 50 10.51 -7.71 -2.82
CA HIS A 50 10.98 -8.67 -1.81
C HIS A 50 12.07 -8.04 -0.96
N ARG A 51 12.11 -8.41 0.32
CA ARG A 51 13.23 -8.10 1.22
C ARG A 51 13.32 -9.16 2.31
N GLY A 52 14.32 -10.04 2.19
CA GLY A 52 14.43 -11.21 3.04
C GLY A 52 13.15 -12.06 2.93
N ARG A 53 12.56 -12.39 4.08
CA ARG A 53 11.36 -13.23 4.20
C ARG A 53 10.04 -12.48 3.97
N ARG A 54 10.09 -11.24 3.48
CA ARG A 54 8.92 -10.39 3.27
C ARG A 54 8.75 -10.06 1.80
N ALA A 55 7.50 -10.03 1.37
CA ALA A 55 7.13 -9.49 0.07
C ALA A 55 5.98 -8.48 0.21
N LEU A 56 5.95 -7.54 -0.72
CA LEU A 56 4.89 -6.54 -0.84
C LEU A 56 4.43 -6.55 -2.29
N LEU A 57 3.17 -6.93 -2.48
CA LEU A 57 2.57 -7.07 -3.80
C LEU A 57 1.44 -6.08 -3.94
N ALA A 58 1.32 -5.52 -5.12
CA ALA A 58 0.41 -4.46 -5.38
C ALA A 58 -0.45 -4.87 -6.58
N LEU A 59 -1.74 -5.08 -6.32
CA LEU A 59 -2.67 -5.83 -7.17
C LEU A 59 -3.87 -4.98 -7.59
N GLU A 60 -4.26 -5.12 -8.84
CA GLU A 60 -5.56 -4.69 -9.35
C GLU A 60 -6.45 -5.91 -9.60
N PHE A 61 -7.74 -5.77 -9.30
CA PHE A 61 -8.74 -6.82 -9.52
C PHE A 61 -10.13 -6.19 -9.47
N ASP A 62 -11.11 -6.94 -9.96
CA ASP A 62 -12.52 -6.63 -9.72
C ASP A 62 -13.08 -7.55 -8.64
N ASP A 63 -14.01 -7.05 -7.85
CA ASP A 63 -14.79 -7.91 -6.95
C ASP A 63 -15.91 -8.64 -7.70
N THR A 64 -16.62 -9.53 -6.99
CA THR A 64 -17.76 -10.29 -7.52
C THR A 64 -18.96 -9.42 -7.90
N GLU A 65 -19.00 -8.16 -7.48
CA GLU A 65 -19.98 -7.15 -7.91
C GLU A 65 -19.49 -6.34 -9.12
N GLY A 66 -18.30 -6.66 -9.67
CA GLY A 66 -17.70 -5.97 -10.82
C GLY A 66 -17.08 -4.62 -10.48
N ARG A 67 -16.88 -4.29 -9.20
CA ARG A 67 -16.24 -3.03 -8.80
C ARG A 67 -14.71 -3.17 -8.85
N PRO A 68 -13.99 -2.20 -9.43
CA PRO A 68 -12.54 -2.28 -9.53
C PRO A 68 -11.85 -1.82 -8.25
N TRP A 69 -10.83 -2.57 -7.85
CA TRP A 69 -10.04 -2.35 -6.65
C TRP A 69 -8.55 -2.30 -6.95
N TRP A 70 -7.84 -1.56 -6.10
CA TRP A 70 -6.39 -1.52 -6.04
C TRP A 70 -5.95 -1.69 -4.59
N TYR A 71 -5.04 -2.64 -4.33
CA TYR A 71 -4.48 -2.87 -2.99
C TYR A 71 -3.00 -3.22 -3.03
N ALA A 72 -2.26 -2.75 -2.04
CA ALA A 72 -0.95 -3.27 -1.67
C ALA A 72 -1.11 -4.23 -0.48
N TYR A 73 -0.51 -5.41 -0.56
CA TYR A 73 -0.58 -6.48 0.42
C TYR A 73 0.82 -6.90 0.87
N GLY A 74 1.05 -6.82 2.18
CA GLY A 74 2.27 -7.35 2.80
C GLY A 74 2.10 -8.82 3.13
N VAL A 75 3.09 -9.64 2.80
CA VAL A 75 3.16 -11.06 3.15
C VAL A 75 4.51 -11.42 3.76
N LEU A 76 4.48 -12.39 4.67
CA LEU A 76 5.65 -12.92 5.38
C LEU A 76 5.76 -14.42 5.17
N GLU A 77 6.93 -14.87 4.74
CA GLU A 77 7.32 -16.27 4.69
C GLU A 77 7.50 -16.82 6.11
N GLN A 78 6.77 -17.88 6.43
CA GLN A 78 6.79 -18.61 7.69
C GLN A 78 7.95 -19.61 7.74
N ALA A 79 8.24 -20.17 8.92
CA ALA A 79 9.43 -21.01 9.12
C ALA A 79 9.40 -22.32 8.32
N ASP A 80 8.20 -22.77 7.93
CA ASP A 80 7.95 -23.93 7.09
C ASP A 80 8.00 -23.61 5.58
N GLY A 81 8.32 -22.36 5.20
CA GLY A 81 8.36 -21.89 3.81
C GLY A 81 7.00 -21.52 3.22
N SER A 82 5.91 -21.58 4.00
CA SER A 82 4.59 -21.07 3.58
C SER A 82 4.55 -19.54 3.65
N TRP A 83 3.68 -18.89 2.88
CA TRP A 83 3.50 -17.44 2.93
C TRP A 83 2.18 -17.09 3.61
N ARG A 84 2.20 -16.04 4.44
CA ARG A 84 1.03 -15.53 5.16
C ARG A 84 0.86 -14.04 4.93
N ARG A 85 -0.36 -13.61 4.61
CA ARG A 85 -0.73 -12.18 4.55
C ARG A 85 -0.66 -11.55 5.94
N GLU A 86 0.00 -10.40 6.03
CA GLU A 86 0.10 -9.59 7.26
C GLU A 86 -0.83 -8.38 7.26
N GLY A 87 -1.35 -8.00 6.09
CA GLY A 87 -2.33 -6.94 5.94
C GLY A 87 -2.37 -6.39 4.52
N GLY A 88 -3.17 -5.36 4.30
CA GLY A 88 -3.18 -4.61 3.05
C GLY A 88 -3.88 -3.28 3.16
N TRP A 89 -3.62 -2.40 2.22
CA TRP A 89 -4.23 -1.08 2.13
C TRP A 89 -4.45 -0.70 0.68
N GLY A 90 -5.51 0.06 0.42
CA GLY A 90 -5.99 0.29 -0.92
C GLY A 90 -7.36 0.92 -0.91
N GLY A 91 -8.01 0.88 -2.06
CA GLY A 91 -9.34 1.45 -2.23
C GLY A 91 -9.88 1.23 -3.63
N SER A 92 -11.11 1.68 -3.84
CA SER A 92 -11.69 1.74 -5.17
C SER A 92 -11.01 2.81 -6.00
N ARG A 93 -11.02 2.66 -7.32
CA ARG A 93 -10.35 3.59 -8.27
C ARG A 93 -11.00 5.00 -8.36
N GLY A 94 -12.05 5.31 -7.58
CA GLY A 94 -12.97 6.41 -7.87
C GLY A 94 -12.81 7.72 -7.07
N GLY A 95 -11.76 7.92 -6.28
CA GLY A 95 -11.76 9.00 -5.27
C GLY A 95 -10.43 9.69 -4.99
N GLU A 96 -9.48 9.69 -5.93
CA GLU A 96 -8.19 10.33 -5.67
C GLU A 96 -8.32 11.85 -5.55
N LEU A 97 -7.76 12.38 -4.47
CA LEU A 97 -7.73 13.81 -4.23
C LEU A 97 -6.78 14.47 -5.22
N SER A 98 -7.30 15.41 -6.02
CA SER A 98 -6.44 16.30 -6.78
C SER A 98 -5.63 17.16 -5.80
N ARG A 99 -4.30 17.12 -5.93
CA ARG A 99 -3.35 17.91 -5.16
C ARG A 99 -2.36 18.59 -6.11
N PRO A 100 -1.96 19.85 -5.83
CA PRO A 100 -0.94 20.50 -6.62
C PRO A 100 0.44 19.86 -6.36
N GLY A 101 1.18 19.62 -7.43
CA GLY A 101 2.54 19.09 -7.40
C GLY A 101 2.65 17.59 -7.09
N PRO A 102 3.88 17.05 -7.04
CA PRO A 102 4.11 15.64 -6.77
C PRO A 102 3.71 15.23 -5.35
N TRP A 103 3.07 14.07 -5.22
CA TRP A 103 2.66 13.54 -3.92
C TRP A 103 2.42 12.02 -3.99
N ALA A 104 2.39 11.37 -2.82
CA ALA A 104 2.18 9.94 -2.69
C ALA A 104 0.94 9.63 -1.83
N ASN A 105 0.04 8.79 -2.35
CA ASN A 105 -1.08 8.23 -1.61
C ASN A 105 -0.68 6.89 -0.99
N PHE A 106 0.09 6.96 0.10
CA PHE A 106 0.60 5.77 0.77
C PHE A 106 -0.30 5.32 1.91
N GLY A 107 -0.47 4.00 2.00
CA GLY A 107 -0.85 3.32 3.23
C GLY A 107 0.33 2.49 3.74
N GLY A 108 0.17 1.90 4.92
CA GLY A 108 1.19 1.01 5.45
C GLY A 108 0.86 0.51 6.84
N ALA A 109 1.49 -0.59 7.19
CA ALA A 109 1.43 -1.23 8.49
C ALA A 109 2.66 -2.10 8.69
N GLY A 110 3.12 -2.26 9.94
CA GLY A 110 4.27 -3.11 10.25
C GLY A 110 5.51 -2.65 9.48
N HIS A 111 6.03 -3.50 8.61
CA HIS A 111 7.27 -3.26 7.84
C HIS A 111 7.04 -2.60 6.48
N TYR A 112 5.78 -2.33 6.13
CA TYR A 112 5.40 -2.04 4.76
C TYR A 112 4.83 -0.64 4.61
N LEU A 113 5.24 0.04 3.54
CA LEU A 113 4.62 1.25 3.04
C LEU A 113 4.47 1.11 1.52
N GLY A 114 3.43 1.69 0.96
CA GLY A 114 3.34 1.76 -0.48
C GLY A 114 2.04 2.37 -0.96
N GLY A 115 1.95 2.54 -2.27
CA GLY A 115 0.74 3.07 -2.89
C GLY A 115 1.03 3.80 -4.17
N ARG A 116 0.07 4.65 -4.55
CA ARG A 116 0.13 5.43 -5.77
C ARG A 116 0.98 6.68 -5.58
N VAL A 117 1.70 7.02 -6.63
CA VAL A 117 2.57 8.19 -6.70
C VAL A 117 2.13 9.03 -7.88
N HIS A 118 1.95 10.32 -7.62
CA HIS A 118 1.48 11.30 -8.58
C HIS A 118 2.56 12.34 -8.83
N GLY A 119 2.70 12.74 -10.10
CA GLY A 119 3.76 13.61 -10.60
C GLY A 119 4.58 12.89 -11.67
N ALA A 120 4.53 13.40 -12.91
CA ALA A 120 5.15 12.75 -14.06
C ALA A 120 6.67 12.61 -13.95
N ASP A 121 7.31 13.53 -13.22
CA ASP A 121 8.76 13.57 -13.08
C ASP A 121 9.28 12.74 -11.89
N VAL A 122 8.38 12.11 -11.11
CA VAL A 122 8.79 11.31 -9.94
C VAL A 122 9.28 9.94 -10.39
N ASP A 123 10.53 9.66 -10.09
CA ASP A 123 11.19 8.38 -10.39
C ASP A 123 11.42 7.53 -9.14
N ARG A 124 11.50 8.15 -7.97
CA ARG A 124 11.90 7.44 -6.75
C ARG A 124 11.25 8.00 -5.49
N VAL A 125 10.93 7.11 -4.55
CA VAL A 125 10.39 7.46 -3.23
C VAL A 125 11.28 6.90 -2.15
N ARG A 126 11.57 7.71 -1.12
CA ARG A 126 12.21 7.29 0.12
C ARG A 126 11.27 7.45 1.29
N PHE A 127 11.33 6.53 2.23
CA PHE A 127 10.86 6.76 3.58
C PHE A 127 12.05 7.09 4.49
N VAL A 128 11.99 8.24 5.13
CA VAL A 128 13.07 8.78 5.99
C VAL A 128 12.51 9.07 7.38
N ASP A 129 13.18 8.58 8.41
CA ASP A 129 12.88 8.89 9.80
C ASP A 129 14.00 9.73 10.44
N ARG A 130 14.10 9.74 11.77
CA ARG A 130 15.16 10.47 12.49
C ARG A 130 16.55 9.84 12.33
N GLY A 131 16.62 8.54 12.09
CA GLY A 131 17.87 7.79 11.88
C GLY A 131 18.36 7.81 10.43
N GLY A 132 17.55 8.29 9.49
CA GLY A 132 17.92 8.44 8.08
C GLY A 132 16.99 7.68 7.15
N VAL A 133 17.52 7.24 6.00
CA VAL A 133 16.74 6.51 4.99
C VAL A 133 16.49 5.09 5.49
N ILE A 134 15.21 4.73 5.58
CA ILE A 134 14.76 3.41 6.08
C ILE A 134 14.42 2.47 4.93
N ALA A 135 13.80 3.00 3.89
CA ALA A 135 13.44 2.25 2.69
C ALA A 135 13.35 3.17 1.46
N GLU A 136 13.61 2.60 0.30
CA GLU A 136 13.58 3.27 -1.00
C GLU A 136 12.99 2.32 -2.05
N ASP A 137 12.27 2.87 -3.03
CA ASP A 137 11.84 2.17 -4.24
C ASP A 137 11.72 3.15 -5.40
N THR A 138 11.90 2.65 -6.62
CA THR A 138 11.63 3.38 -7.86
C THR A 138 10.15 3.36 -8.18
N ILE A 139 9.67 4.27 -9.02
CA ILE A 139 8.28 4.28 -9.49
C ILE A 139 8.13 3.33 -10.67
N GLU A 140 7.11 2.49 -10.62
CA GLU A 140 6.74 1.60 -11.73
C GLU A 140 5.22 1.62 -11.84
N HIS A 141 4.69 1.93 -13.02
CA HIS A 141 3.24 2.09 -13.25
C HIS A 141 2.54 3.06 -12.27
N GLY A 142 3.25 4.11 -11.83
CA GLY A 142 2.73 5.07 -10.85
C GLY A 142 2.69 4.53 -9.42
N LEU A 143 3.46 3.48 -9.11
CA LEU A 143 3.47 2.79 -7.82
C LEU A 143 4.88 2.68 -7.23
N ALA A 144 4.95 2.79 -5.91
CA ALA A 144 6.14 2.43 -5.13
C ALA A 144 5.75 1.59 -3.92
N LEU A 145 6.61 0.60 -3.62
CA LEU A 145 6.44 -0.40 -2.57
C LEU A 145 7.72 -0.47 -1.74
N LEU A 146 7.65 -0.01 -0.50
CA LEU A 146 8.76 0.06 0.43
C LEU A 146 8.64 -1.04 1.48
N ILE A 147 9.71 -1.81 1.66
CA ILE A 147 9.85 -2.79 2.74
C ILE A 147 11.02 -2.37 3.63
N ALA A 148 10.73 -2.10 4.90
CA ALA A 148 11.70 -1.69 5.91
C ALA A 148 12.18 -2.88 6.77
N ASP A 149 13.44 -2.86 7.18
CA ASP A 149 13.99 -3.89 8.10
C ASP A 149 13.32 -3.82 9.48
N ALA A 150 13.08 -2.61 9.96
CA ALA A 150 12.35 -2.35 11.20
C ALA A 150 10.89 -1.96 10.91
N PRO A 151 9.95 -2.25 11.83
CA PRO A 151 8.59 -1.76 11.69
C PRO A 151 8.53 -0.23 11.57
N VAL A 152 7.78 0.27 10.60
CA VAL A 152 7.45 1.68 10.39
C VAL A 152 6.51 2.14 11.51
N ARG A 153 7.09 2.44 12.68
CA ARG A 153 6.39 2.88 13.90
C ARG A 153 6.55 4.38 14.17
N ALA A 154 7.53 5.02 13.55
CA ALA A 154 7.92 6.38 13.85
C ALA A 154 7.27 7.40 12.92
N HIS A 155 7.09 8.61 13.44
CA HIS A 155 6.90 9.78 12.60
C HIS A 155 8.12 9.95 11.69
N GLY A 156 7.86 10.04 10.39
CA GLY A 156 8.88 10.22 9.36
C GLY A 156 8.36 11.10 8.25
N ARG A 157 8.97 10.98 7.07
CA ARG A 157 8.50 11.62 5.85
C ARG A 157 8.74 10.73 4.65
N LEU A 158 7.88 10.89 3.65
CA LEU A 158 8.15 10.42 2.31
C LEU A 158 8.84 11.54 1.55
N GLU A 159 9.88 11.20 0.80
CA GLU A 159 10.61 12.09 -0.09
C GLU A 159 10.50 11.57 -1.52
N LEU A 160 10.11 12.44 -2.46
CA LEU A 160 9.87 12.12 -3.85
C LEU A 160 10.96 12.78 -4.70
N TYR A 161 11.64 11.99 -5.52
CA TYR A 161 12.79 12.42 -6.31
C TYR A 161 12.58 12.19 -7.79
N ASP A 162 13.21 13.02 -8.62
CA ASP A 162 13.37 12.75 -10.05
C ASP A 162 14.55 11.80 -10.35
N MET A 163 14.72 11.47 -11.63
CA MET A 163 15.80 10.61 -12.12
C MET A 163 17.21 11.18 -11.88
N GLN A 164 17.34 12.50 -11.69
CA GLN A 164 18.61 13.15 -11.39
C GLN A 164 18.89 13.20 -9.87
N GLY A 165 17.97 12.68 -9.05
CA GLY A 165 18.08 12.69 -7.60
C GLY A 165 17.76 14.03 -6.95
N LYS A 166 17.13 14.96 -7.68
CA LYS A 166 16.61 16.20 -7.10
C LYS A 166 15.31 15.90 -6.35
N LEU A 167 15.22 16.44 -5.13
CA LEU A 167 14.01 16.35 -4.32
C LEU A 167 12.91 17.21 -4.94
N LEU A 168 11.81 16.59 -5.38
CA LEU A 168 10.66 17.26 -5.96
C LEU A 168 9.62 17.65 -4.90
N ALA A 169 9.37 16.75 -3.94
CA ALA A 169 8.39 16.96 -2.88
C ALA A 169 8.72 16.12 -1.64
N ASN A 170 8.15 16.50 -0.50
CA ASN A 170 8.12 15.63 0.69
C ASN A 170 6.79 15.78 1.44
N GLN A 171 6.41 14.73 2.17
CA GLN A 171 5.18 14.72 2.95
C GLN A 171 5.38 13.99 4.29
N PRO A 172 4.74 14.45 5.38
CA PRO A 172 4.86 13.79 6.68
C PRO A 172 4.18 12.43 6.68
N TRP A 173 4.73 11.52 7.49
CA TRP A 173 4.16 10.21 7.77
C TRP A 173 4.03 9.99 9.28
N PRO A 174 2.90 9.41 9.77
CA PRO A 174 1.65 9.25 9.04
C PRO A 174 1.09 10.61 8.57
N PRO A 175 0.26 10.63 7.51
CA PRO A 175 -0.35 11.88 7.05
C PRO A 175 -1.14 12.54 8.20
N LYS A 176 -1.01 13.87 8.33
CA LYS A 176 -1.76 14.62 9.35
C LYS A 176 -3.27 14.37 9.16
N ARG A 177 -3.98 14.07 10.25
CA ARG A 177 -5.45 13.99 10.25
C ARG A 177 -6.01 15.30 9.70
N GLN A 178 -6.66 15.26 8.53
CA GLN A 178 -7.49 16.39 8.11
C GLN A 178 -8.74 16.39 9.00
N PRO A 179 -9.15 17.54 9.57
CA PRO A 179 -10.43 17.63 10.26
C PRO A 179 -11.54 17.24 9.28
N ALA A 180 -12.49 16.43 9.75
CA ALA A 180 -13.65 16.06 8.96
C ALA A 180 -14.32 17.32 8.42
N ARG A 181 -14.43 17.45 7.09
CA ARG A 181 -15.27 18.50 6.49
C ARG A 181 -16.69 18.23 6.96
N ARG A 182 -17.22 19.09 7.84
CA ARG A 182 -18.66 19.12 8.14
C ARG A 182 -19.35 19.33 6.79
N ARG A 183 -20.17 18.36 6.37
CA ARG A 183 -21.12 18.58 5.30
C ARG A 183 -22.10 19.64 5.81
N SER A 184 -22.06 20.82 5.19
CA SER A 184 -23.10 21.85 5.29
C SER A 184 -24.27 21.47 4.41
#